data_AF-A0AAV0IB65-F1
#
_entry.id   AF-A0AAV0IB65-F1
#
_cell.length_a   1.000
_cell.length_b   1.000
_cell.length_c   1.000
_cell.angle_alpha   90.00
_cell.angle_beta   90.00
_cell.angle_gamma   90.00
#
_symmetry.space_group_name_H-M   'P 1'
#
loop_
_entity.id
_entity.type
_entity.pdbx_description
1 polymer ?
#
loop_
_entity_poly.entity_id
_entity_poly.type
_entity_poly.pdbx_seq_one_letter_code
_entity_poly.pdbx_strand_id
1 'polypeptide(L)'
;MKVWLQVEINHFEPASSQLGWEQVFKPMFGMTTDPAAVEANEAKLTKVLDVYEARLSKSKYLGGDQFTLVDLHHLPNLQCLIGTPTKKLLDSRPKVSAWIADITGRPAWAKVLAMQKH
;
A
#
# COMPACT_ATOMS: atom_id res chain seq x y z
N MET A 1 -4.83 -14.67 10.88
CA MET A 1 -5.58 -14.15 9.71
C MET A 1 -6.43 -12.92 10.05
N LYS A 2 -7.48 -13.00 10.91
CA LYS A 2 -8.39 -11.87 11.20
C LYS A 2 -7.72 -10.58 11.73
N VAL A 3 -6.69 -10.72 12.57
CA VAL A 3 -5.94 -9.58 13.12
C VAL A 3 -5.32 -8.72 12.00
N TRP A 4 -4.71 -9.34 11.00
CA TRP A 4 -4.03 -8.60 9.93
C TRP A 4 -5.00 -7.87 8.99
N LEU A 5 -6.21 -8.40 8.84
CA LEU A 5 -7.29 -7.69 8.17
C LEU A 5 -7.74 -6.46 8.96
N GLN A 6 -7.83 -6.55 10.29
CA GLN A 6 -8.15 -5.38 11.12
C GLN A 6 -7.03 -4.34 11.11
N VAL A 7 -5.77 -4.77 11.04
CA VAL A 7 -4.64 -3.85 10.89
C VAL A 7 -4.69 -3.13 9.54
N GLU A 8 -5.05 -3.84 8.47
CA GLU A 8 -5.26 -3.24 7.15
C GLU A 8 -6.36 -2.16 7.22
N ILE A 9 -7.57 -2.52 7.63
CA ILE A 9 -8.74 -1.63 7.66
C ILE A 9 -8.56 -0.42 8.59
N ASN A 10 -7.95 -0.61 9.77
CA ASN A 10 -7.91 0.47 10.78
C ASN A 10 -6.65 1.33 10.71
N HIS A 11 -5.59 0.87 10.05
CA HIS A 11 -4.30 1.56 10.08
C HIS A 11 -3.69 1.79 8.69
N PHE A 12 -3.69 0.78 7.82
CA PHE A 12 -3.14 0.93 6.48
C PHE A 12 -4.10 1.70 5.56
N GLU A 13 -5.35 1.26 5.47
CA GLU A 13 -6.36 1.82 4.57
C GLU A 13 -6.53 3.32 4.77
N PRO A 14 -6.76 3.86 5.98
CA PRO A 14 -7.06 5.29 6.13
C PRO A 14 -5.87 6.17 5.75
N ALA A 15 -4.64 5.75 6.09
CA ALA A 15 -3.44 6.50 5.76
C ALA A 15 -3.12 6.44 4.25
N SER A 16 -3.20 5.25 3.66
CA SER A 16 -2.90 5.03 2.24
C SER A 16 -3.96 5.65 1.31
N SER A 17 -5.24 5.60 1.68
CA SER A 17 -6.33 6.24 0.94
C SER A 17 -6.20 7.76 0.93
N GLN A 18 -5.85 8.38 2.07
CA GLN A 18 -5.60 9.83 2.12
C GLN A 18 -4.38 10.24 1.28
N LEU A 19 -3.31 9.45 1.29
CA LEU A 19 -2.15 9.71 0.43
C LEU A 19 -2.51 9.58 -1.05
N GLY A 20 -3.29 8.56 -1.43
CA GLY A 20 -3.81 8.41 -2.80
C GLY A 20 -4.70 9.59 -3.20
N TRP A 21 -5.57 10.05 -2.31
CA TRP A 21 -6.39 11.24 -2.54
C TRP A 21 -5.53 12.48 -2.83
N GLU A 22 -4.56 12.77 -1.96
CA GLU A 22 -3.71 13.95 -2.07
C GLU A 22 -2.79 13.92 -3.29
N GLN A 23 -2.19 12.77 -3.59
CA GLN A 23 -1.09 12.66 -4.57
C GLN A 23 -1.51 12.13 -5.94
N VAL A 24 -2.66 11.46 -6.05
CA VAL A 24 -3.14 10.88 -7.31
C VAL A 24 -4.43 11.56 -7.76
N PHE A 25 -5.46 11.54 -6.91
CA PHE A 25 -6.79 11.98 -7.32
C PHE A 25 -6.95 13.49 -7.40
N LYS A 26 -6.45 14.25 -6.41
CA LYS A 26 -6.48 15.71 -6.45
C LYS A 26 -5.83 16.28 -7.72
N PRO A 27 -4.59 15.91 -8.10
CA PRO A 27 -3.99 16.34 -9.36
C PRO A 27 -4.81 15.95 -10.59
N MET A 28 -5.39 14.74 -10.60
CA MET A 28 -6.26 14.28 -11.68
C MET A 28 -7.52 15.15 -11.86
N PHE A 29 -8.03 15.74 -10.77
CA PHE A 29 -9.15 16.67 -10.77
C PHE A 29 -8.76 18.16 -10.86
N GLY A 30 -7.47 18.47 -11.08
CA GLY A 30 -6.98 19.86 -11.13
C GLY A 30 -6.93 20.56 -9.77
N MET A 31 -6.97 19.80 -8.68
CA MET A 31 -6.82 20.30 -7.30
C MET A 31 -5.35 20.23 -6.86
N THR A 32 -4.98 21.09 -5.91
CA THR A 32 -3.63 21.12 -5.34
C THR A 32 -3.49 20.15 -4.18
N THR A 33 -2.41 19.36 -4.20
CA THR A 33 -1.96 18.51 -3.09
C THR A 33 -1.65 19.36 -1.86
N ASP A 34 -2.12 18.94 -0.69
CA ASP A 34 -1.76 19.55 0.60
C ASP A 34 -0.50 18.87 1.18
N PRO A 35 0.66 19.55 1.24
CA PRO A 35 1.88 18.96 1.77
C PRO A 35 1.78 18.53 3.23
N ALA A 36 1.02 19.26 4.07
CA ALA A 36 0.87 18.94 5.48
C ALA A 36 0.03 17.67 5.67
N ALA A 37 -1.02 17.49 4.85
CA ALA A 37 -1.80 16.26 4.82
C ALA A 37 -0.96 15.07 4.35
N VAL A 38 -0.09 15.26 3.35
CA VAL A 38 0.85 14.23 2.90
C VAL A 38 1.81 13.83 4.02
N GLU A 39 2.49 14.79 4.64
CA GLU A 39 3.46 14.53 5.72
C GLU A 39 2.81 13.79 6.90
N ALA A 40 1.64 14.25 7.35
CA ALA A 40 0.92 13.64 8.46
C ALA A 40 0.52 12.19 8.17
N ASN A 41 0.13 11.87 6.94
CA ASN A 41 -0.25 10.50 6.56
C ASN A 41 0.97 9.62 6.21
N GLU A 42 2.06 10.18 5.66
CA GLU A 42 3.35 9.50 5.52
C GLU A 42 3.88 9.04 6.90
N ALA A 43 3.74 9.87 7.93
CA ALA A 43 4.14 9.52 9.30
C ALA A 43 3.29 8.37 9.89
N LYS A 44 1.97 8.35 9.62
CA LYS A 44 1.10 7.22 10.03
C LYS A 44 1.45 5.95 9.28
N LEU A 45 1.61 6.05 7.95
CA LEU A 45 1.94 4.92 7.09
C LEU A 45 3.28 4.31 7.49
N THR A 46 4.30 5.14 7.77
CA THR A 46 5.62 4.70 8.26
C THR A 46 5.49 3.72 9.43
N LYS A 47 4.69 4.06 10.45
CA LYS A 47 4.49 3.20 11.63
C LYS A 47 3.86 1.84 11.27
N VAL A 48 2.90 1.84 10.35
CA VAL A 48 2.26 0.60 9.87
C VAL A 48 3.25 -0.25 9.09
N LEU A 49 4.03 0.37 8.21
CA LEU A 49 5.03 -0.33 7.41
C LEU A 49 6.16 -0.91 8.27
N ASP A 50 6.53 -0.28 9.39
CA ASP A 50 7.49 -0.85 10.35
C ASP A 50 6.96 -2.14 10.99
N VAL A 51 5.67 -2.17 11.34
CA VAL A 51 5.00 -3.39 11.82
C VAL A 51 4.97 -4.46 10.72
N TYR A 52 4.74 -4.07 9.47
CA TYR A 52 4.72 -5.00 8.33
C TYR A 52 6.10 -5.56 8.05
N GLU A 53 7.15 -4.75 8.10
CA GLU A 53 8.54 -5.20 7.94
C GLU A 53 8.88 -6.29 8.98
N ALA A 54 8.54 -6.03 10.25
CA ALA A 54 8.73 -7.01 11.32
C ALA A 54 7.90 -8.28 11.10
N ARG A 55 6.65 -8.17 10.63
CA ARG A 55 5.79 -9.32 10.32
C ARG A 55 6.35 -10.14 9.16
N LEU A 56 6.71 -9.50 8.07
CA LEU A 56 7.20 -10.12 6.84
C LEU A 56 8.62 -10.70 6.99
N SER A 57 9.35 -10.29 8.04
CA SER A 57 10.57 -10.98 8.44
C SER A 57 10.32 -12.41 8.97
N LYS A 58 9.10 -12.68 9.49
CA LYS A 58 8.73 -13.94 10.15
C LYS A 58 7.80 -14.82 9.31
N SER A 59 7.20 -14.28 8.26
CA SER A 59 6.25 -15.00 7.41
C SER A 59 6.24 -14.40 6.02
N LYS A 60 5.97 -15.20 4.99
CA LYS A 60 6.05 -14.75 3.61
C LYS A 60 5.02 -13.66 3.27
N TYR A 61 3.83 -13.75 3.84
CA TYR A 61 2.73 -12.81 3.64
C TYR A 61 2.19 -12.32 4.99
N LEU A 62 1.35 -11.28 4.98
CA LEU A 62 0.80 -10.74 6.23
C LEU A 62 -0.05 -11.79 6.95
N GLY A 63 -0.87 -12.52 6.19
CA GLY A 63 -1.76 -13.56 6.70
C GLY A 63 -1.06 -14.85 7.19
N GLY A 64 0.16 -15.12 6.74
CA GLY A 64 0.86 -16.40 6.91
C GLY A 64 1.75 -16.72 5.70
N ASP A 65 1.98 -17.99 5.41
CA ASP A 65 2.91 -18.39 4.33
C ASP A 65 2.28 -18.47 2.95
N GLN A 66 0.97 -18.22 2.87
CA GLN A 66 0.20 -18.21 1.62
C GLN A 66 -0.43 -16.83 1.40
N PHE A 67 -0.57 -16.46 0.13
CA PHE A 67 -1.29 -15.26 -0.29
C PHE A 67 -2.77 -15.39 0.08
N THR A 68 -3.32 -14.39 0.76
CA THR A 68 -4.72 -14.38 1.22
C THR A 68 -5.43 -13.07 0.88
N LEU A 69 -6.71 -12.98 1.24
CA LEU A 69 -7.47 -11.72 1.14
C LEU A 69 -6.82 -10.56 1.89
N VAL A 70 -6.07 -10.84 2.97
CA VAL A 70 -5.32 -9.80 3.68
C VAL A 70 -4.38 -9.09 2.72
N ASP A 71 -3.57 -9.83 1.97
CA ASP A 71 -2.59 -9.26 1.04
C ASP A 71 -3.28 -8.62 -0.17
N LEU A 72 -4.36 -9.24 -0.65
CA LEU A 72 -5.14 -8.76 -1.79
C LEU A 72 -5.73 -7.36 -1.54
N HIS A 73 -6.28 -7.10 -0.36
CA HIS A 73 -6.94 -5.82 -0.06
C HIS A 73 -5.99 -4.62 -0.12
N HIS A 74 -4.68 -4.82 0.01
CA HIS A 74 -3.71 -3.73 -0.09
C HIS A 74 -3.42 -3.30 -1.53
N LEU A 75 -3.70 -4.15 -2.52
CA LEU A 75 -3.26 -3.95 -3.91
C LEU A 75 -3.70 -2.62 -4.53
N PRO A 76 -4.98 -2.18 -4.42
CA PRO A 76 -5.42 -0.94 -5.04
C PRO A 76 -4.63 0.28 -4.55
N ASN A 77 -4.53 0.45 -3.23
CA ASN A 77 -3.85 1.59 -2.64
C ASN A 77 -2.34 1.52 -2.86
N LEU A 78 -1.71 0.34 -2.75
CA LEU A 78 -0.29 0.19 -3.06
C LEU A 78 0.01 0.56 -4.51
N GLN A 79 -0.84 0.15 -5.46
CA GLN A 79 -0.66 0.47 -6.86
C GLN A 79 -0.70 1.99 -7.11
N CYS A 80 -1.59 2.71 -6.43
CA CYS A 80 -1.61 4.18 -6.46
C CYS A 80 -0.32 4.77 -5.90
N LEU A 81 0.12 4.34 -4.72
CA LEU A 81 1.28 4.90 -4.03
C LEU A 81 2.63 4.60 -4.71
N ILE A 82 2.73 3.49 -5.46
CA ILE A 82 3.94 3.19 -6.25
C ILE A 82 4.21 4.26 -7.31
N GLY A 83 3.18 4.98 -7.77
CA GLY A 83 3.31 6.08 -8.72
C GLY A 83 3.62 7.44 -8.09
N THR A 84 3.76 7.54 -6.77
CA THR A 84 3.90 8.83 -6.05
C THR A 84 5.24 8.94 -5.31
N PRO A 85 5.63 10.13 -4.81
CA PRO A 85 6.83 10.28 -3.97
C PRO A 85 6.82 9.42 -2.71
N THR A 86 5.64 9.00 -2.23
CA THR A 86 5.49 8.12 -1.06
C THR A 86 6.06 6.72 -1.30
N LYS A 87 6.28 6.31 -2.56
CA LYS A 87 7.00 5.09 -2.92
C LYS A 87 8.32 4.92 -2.14
N LYS A 88 9.01 6.02 -1.81
CA LYS A 88 10.24 6.02 -0.99
C LYS A 88 10.08 5.24 0.32
N LEU A 89 8.91 5.29 0.96
CA LEU A 89 8.63 4.60 2.22
C LEU A 89 8.41 3.09 2.03
N LEU A 90 7.89 2.71 0.86
CA LEU A 90 7.69 1.31 0.49
C LEU A 90 9.04 0.66 0.16
N ASP A 91 9.90 1.37 -0.58
CA ASP A 91 11.22 0.90 -1.00
C ASP A 91 12.23 0.84 0.14
N SER A 92 12.11 1.70 1.16
CA SER A 92 13.06 1.76 2.28
C SER A 92 13.02 0.55 3.22
N ARG A 93 12.10 -0.39 2.98
CA ARG A 93 11.83 -1.55 3.83
C ARG A 93 11.91 -2.82 2.99
N PRO A 94 13.00 -3.60 3.08
CA PRO A 94 13.28 -4.66 2.10
C PRO A 94 12.25 -5.79 2.12
N LYS A 95 11.70 -6.19 3.28
CA LYS A 95 10.66 -7.24 3.32
C LYS A 95 9.34 -6.73 2.79
N VAL A 96 8.94 -5.50 3.13
CA VAL A 96 7.77 -4.83 2.55
C VAL A 96 7.91 -4.69 1.03
N SER A 97 9.04 -4.17 0.55
CA SER A 97 9.30 -3.97 -0.88
C SER A 97 9.22 -5.30 -1.65
N ALA A 98 9.84 -6.36 -1.12
CA ALA A 98 9.75 -7.69 -1.72
C ALA A 98 8.32 -8.25 -1.72
N TRP A 99 7.58 -8.08 -0.63
CA TRP A 99 6.17 -8.47 -0.55
C TRP A 99 5.31 -7.72 -1.57
N ILE A 100 5.48 -6.40 -1.69
CA ILE A 100 4.79 -5.56 -2.69
C ILE A 100 5.07 -6.07 -4.10
N ALA A 101 6.35 -6.35 -4.42
CA ALA A 101 6.73 -6.87 -5.73
C ALA A 101 6.07 -8.23 -6.02
N ASP A 102 6.00 -9.13 -5.03
CA ASP A 102 5.35 -10.44 -5.17
C ASP A 102 3.84 -10.29 -5.42
N ILE A 103 3.13 -9.49 -4.61
CA ILE A 103 1.66 -9.37 -4.72
C ILE A 103 1.22 -8.59 -5.95
N THR A 104 1.97 -7.55 -6.35
CA THR A 104 1.66 -6.76 -7.56
C THR A 104 2.08 -7.48 -8.84
N GLY A 105 3.05 -8.38 -8.78
CA GLY A 105 3.49 -9.21 -9.91
C GLY A 105 2.53 -10.35 -10.27
N ARG A 106 1.43 -10.55 -9.51
CA ARG A 106 0.50 -11.66 -9.74
C ARG A 106 -0.26 -11.49 -11.07
N PRO A 107 -0.43 -12.57 -11.87
CA PRO A 107 -1.15 -12.50 -13.15
C PRO A 107 -2.57 -11.93 -13.04
N ALA A 108 -3.26 -12.19 -11.93
CA ALA A 108 -4.59 -11.63 -11.68
C ALA A 108 -4.56 -10.10 -11.54
N TRP A 109 -3.55 -9.56 -10.86
CA TRP A 109 -3.40 -8.10 -10.72
C TRP A 109 -3.02 -7.44 -12.05
N ALA A 110 -2.14 -8.07 -12.82
CA ALA A 110 -1.81 -7.60 -14.16
C ALA A 110 -3.05 -7.46 -15.08
N LYS A 111 -4.03 -8.38 -14.96
CA LYS A 111 -5.31 -8.26 -15.68
C LYS A 111 -6.12 -7.04 -15.24
N VAL A 112 -6.16 -6.73 -13.95
CA VAL A 112 -6.83 -5.52 -13.43
C VAL A 112 -6.19 -4.26 -14.01
N LEU A 113 -4.85 -4.18 -14.03
CA LEU A 113 -4.13 -3.04 -14.61
C LEU A 113 -4.36 -2.91 -16.12
N ALA A 114 -4.50 -4.03 -16.84
CA ALA A 114 -4.83 -4.01 -18.26
C ALA A 114 -6.25 -3.47 -18.53
N MET A 115 -7.20 -3.69 -17.62
CA MET A 115 -8.57 -3.16 -17.73
C MET A 115 -8.66 -1.65 -17.51
N GLN A 116 -7.65 -1.03 -16.87
CA GLN A 116 -7.61 0.42 -16.62
C GLN A 116 -7.11 1.22 -17.82
N LYS A 117 -6.47 0.57 -18.80
CA LYS A 117 -5.97 1.22 -20.01
C LYS A 117 -7.15 1.37 -20.98
N HIS A 118 -7.69 2.59 -21.04
CA HIS A 118 -8.59 3.03 -22.10
C HIS A 118 -7.80 3.60 -23.28
#